data_AF-A0A3C8C8E7-F1
#
_entry.id   AF-A0A3C8C8E7-F1
#
_cell.length_a   1.000
_cell.length_b   1.000
_cell.length_c   1.000
_cell.angle_alpha   90.00
_cell.angle_beta   90.00
_cell.angle_gamma   90.00
#
_symmetry.space_group_name_H-M   'P 1'
#
loop_
_entity.id
_entity.type
_entity.pdbx_description
1 polymer ?
#
loop_
_entity_poly.entity_id
_entity_poly.type
_entity_poly.pdbx_seq_one_letter_code
_entity_poly.pdbx_strand_id
1 'polypeptide(L)'
;MKKTEKLINALTGEGSLTFAENLEFAIELEKKIPHLESQEHEGSTLWFENGSANVSNTRVIVNPTGHIVFYNDKGRRFLYTDPEGHPLHEALWAHDDNTGETQLAQARVQLDSRQWVGIKPRAKTFQTQIDISSHDGWEKISLDALREKAAEAWRVPFSEVKYFYDDEHMVHQGDGKYNIQLTKDGLYALHEGSFDKSIFISFMFQVNWARLDLIPVVELFQSTLPGTGGAVFEFIWGIYNDQSREEELPPLRYRGLPTYPSKEAFNIFSAFFEPQGPEGKDIKKIFMDPMTSHEITWTPQKHAPARYFSDSHKIVITAQDGYLYKVTVYDDPITFPFINCGGVKKPPIEREVTVGTQTFSLVEGELGREIPFDPIWRLRPQTDPTKMQPKSPFTWKWFFNGEPPVVDPVKAQYTVPFYPEGAADIDESSLQPMVLDQMFHYMEMVPAMPHRLEKINKVLIHTFDTVLAGCIDCTQEREYTVLYSDPEFAQKNAQLLWNYAASRDQLKNLEKVS
;
A
#
# COMPACT_ATOMS: atom_id res chain seq x y z
N MET A 1 3.87 14.21 -32.28
CA MET A 1 5.11 13.84 -31.56
C MET A 1 5.62 12.53 -32.13
N LYS A 2 6.92 12.40 -32.44
CA LYS A 2 7.49 11.11 -32.89
C LYS A 2 7.47 10.12 -31.72
N LYS A 3 7.38 8.80 -31.98
CA LYS A 3 7.36 7.78 -30.91
C LYS A 3 8.58 7.89 -29.99
N THR A 4 9.76 8.13 -30.54
CA THR A 4 11.02 8.29 -29.79
C THR A 4 11.07 9.57 -28.94
N GLU A 5 10.53 10.68 -29.45
CA GLU A 5 10.40 11.94 -28.71
C GLU A 5 9.51 11.78 -27.47
N LYS A 6 8.45 10.97 -27.58
CA LYS A 6 7.61 10.61 -26.43
C LYS A 6 8.40 9.88 -25.34
N LEU A 7 9.24 8.92 -25.73
CA LEU A 7 10.05 8.15 -24.77
C LEU A 7 11.09 9.04 -24.09
N ILE A 8 11.73 9.94 -24.84
CA ILE A 8 12.70 10.90 -24.29
C ILE A 8 12.01 11.81 -23.28
N ASN A 9 10.86 12.40 -23.63
CA ASN A 9 10.13 13.30 -22.72
C ASN A 9 9.69 12.60 -21.42
N ALA A 10 9.28 11.33 -21.49
CA ALA A 10 8.95 10.55 -20.30
C ALA A 10 10.17 10.24 -19.43
N LEU A 11 11.32 9.95 -20.05
CA LEU A 11 12.58 9.65 -19.37
C LEU A 11 13.19 10.88 -18.67
N THR A 12 13.12 12.04 -19.32
CA THR A 12 13.77 13.29 -18.86
C THR A 12 12.80 14.28 -18.22
N GLY A 13 11.55 13.86 -17.98
CA GLY A 13 10.53 14.66 -17.31
C GLY A 13 10.98 15.18 -15.96
N GLU A 14 10.58 16.41 -15.61
CA GLU A 14 10.90 17.01 -14.32
C GLU A 14 10.35 16.14 -13.17
N GLY A 15 11.20 15.83 -12.19
CA GLY A 15 10.84 15.00 -11.05
C GLY A 15 10.80 13.49 -11.34
N SER A 16 10.99 13.05 -12.59
CA SER A 16 11.01 11.61 -12.95
C SER A 16 12.11 10.85 -12.22
N LEU A 17 13.29 11.45 -12.08
CA LEU A 17 14.48 10.83 -11.49
C LEU A 17 15.07 11.71 -10.39
N THR A 18 15.42 11.10 -9.26
CA THR A 18 16.17 11.75 -8.17
C THR A 18 17.43 11.01 -7.77
N PHE A 19 17.54 9.71 -8.07
CA PHE A 19 18.78 9.00 -7.76
C PHE A 19 19.86 9.38 -8.78
N ALA A 20 21.05 9.76 -8.28
CA ALA A 20 22.13 10.27 -9.12
C ALA A 20 22.57 9.26 -10.19
N GLU A 21 22.65 7.99 -9.82
CA GLU A 21 23.00 6.88 -10.70
C GLU A 21 21.96 6.69 -11.81
N ASN A 22 20.68 6.88 -11.52
CA ASN A 22 19.62 6.79 -12.52
C ASN A 22 19.65 7.96 -13.51
N LEU A 23 20.08 9.15 -13.07
CA LEU A 23 20.30 10.29 -13.97
C LEU A 23 21.40 9.98 -14.99
N GLU A 24 22.49 9.32 -14.58
CA GLU A 24 23.55 8.90 -15.49
C GLU A 24 23.02 7.90 -16.55
N PHE A 25 22.27 6.88 -16.11
CA PHE A 25 21.63 5.93 -17.02
C PHE A 25 20.66 6.60 -18.00
N ALA A 26 19.88 7.56 -17.53
CA ALA A 26 18.93 8.29 -18.37
C ALA A 26 19.62 9.11 -19.45
N ILE A 27 20.72 9.79 -19.13
CA ILE A 27 21.52 10.57 -20.10
C ILE A 27 22.10 9.66 -21.20
N GLU A 28 22.57 8.47 -20.84
CA GLU A 28 23.05 7.50 -21.82
C GLU A 28 21.91 6.94 -22.68
N LEU A 29 20.79 6.58 -22.05
CA LEU A 29 19.64 5.99 -22.73
C LEU A 29 18.97 6.99 -23.68
N GLU A 30 18.88 8.27 -23.32
CA GLU A 30 18.37 9.34 -24.19
C GLU A 30 19.09 9.36 -25.54
N LYS A 31 20.42 9.24 -25.53
CA LYS A 31 21.24 9.21 -26.75
C LYS A 31 21.02 7.94 -27.58
N LYS A 32 20.65 6.84 -26.93
CA LYS A 32 20.43 5.52 -27.56
C LYS A 32 19.04 5.36 -28.14
N ILE A 33 18.00 5.96 -27.54
CA ILE A 33 16.58 5.82 -27.94
C ILE A 33 16.37 6.00 -29.46
N PRO A 34 16.95 7.00 -30.15
CA PRO A 34 16.79 7.16 -31.59
C PRO A 34 17.33 6.00 -32.46
N HIS A 35 18.19 5.16 -31.88
CA HIS A 35 18.88 4.05 -32.55
C HIS A 35 18.38 2.67 -32.12
N LEU A 36 17.45 2.60 -31.17
CA LEU A 36 16.87 1.33 -30.73
C LEU A 36 16.00 0.72 -31.83
N GLU A 37 16.09 -0.60 -31.96
CA GLU A 37 15.14 -1.38 -32.75
C GLU A 37 13.86 -1.59 -31.94
N SER A 38 12.72 -1.75 -32.62
CA SER A 38 11.43 -1.94 -31.96
C SER A 38 10.68 -3.17 -32.48
N GLN A 39 10.08 -3.95 -31.59
CA GLN A 39 9.27 -5.12 -31.91
C GLN A 39 7.96 -5.11 -31.11
N GLU A 40 6.87 -5.53 -31.74
CA GLU A 40 5.59 -5.79 -31.05
C GLU A 40 5.59 -7.21 -30.47
N HIS A 41 5.22 -7.35 -29.19
CA HIS A 41 5.07 -8.63 -28.51
C HIS A 41 3.95 -8.54 -27.48
N GLU A 42 2.95 -9.41 -27.62
CA GLU A 42 1.78 -9.49 -26.72
C GLU A 42 1.04 -8.15 -26.47
N GLY A 43 1.04 -7.27 -27.48
CA GLY A 43 0.42 -5.93 -27.41
C GLY A 43 1.29 -4.86 -26.76
N SER A 44 2.51 -5.20 -26.37
CA SER A 44 3.56 -4.28 -25.93
C SER A 44 4.53 -3.98 -27.07
N THR A 45 5.11 -2.77 -27.06
CA THR A 45 6.24 -2.43 -27.93
C THR A 45 7.54 -2.49 -27.13
N LEU A 46 8.45 -3.38 -27.51
CA LEU A 46 9.77 -3.53 -26.91
C LEU A 46 10.78 -2.73 -27.73
N TRP A 47 11.64 -1.96 -27.06
CA TRP A 47 12.74 -1.23 -27.66
C TRP A 47 14.07 -1.73 -27.12
N PHE A 48 14.95 -2.17 -28.01
CA PHE A 48 16.15 -2.91 -27.64
C PHE A 48 17.35 -2.60 -28.54
N GLU A 49 18.53 -2.91 -28.02
CA GLU A 49 19.80 -2.78 -28.72
C GLU A 49 20.09 -4.05 -29.55
N ASN A 50 20.28 -3.90 -30.86
CA ASN A 50 20.81 -4.92 -31.78
C ASN A 50 20.07 -6.28 -31.81
N GLY A 51 19.48 -6.61 -32.96
CA GLY A 51 19.08 -7.98 -33.28
C GLY A 51 17.67 -8.34 -32.80
N SER A 52 17.53 -9.00 -31.65
CA SER A 52 16.24 -9.44 -31.11
C SER A 52 16.11 -9.13 -29.63
N ALA A 53 14.92 -8.72 -29.20
CA ALA A 53 14.65 -8.39 -27.80
C ALA A 53 14.93 -9.57 -26.86
N ASN A 54 15.68 -9.29 -25.80
CA ASN A 54 15.89 -10.15 -24.64
C ASN A 54 16.13 -9.26 -23.39
N VAL A 55 16.29 -9.86 -22.23
CA VAL A 55 16.45 -9.11 -20.97
C VAL A 55 17.69 -8.21 -20.97
N SER A 56 18.81 -8.64 -21.54
CA SER A 56 20.08 -7.90 -21.47
C SER A 56 20.17 -6.74 -22.45
N ASN A 57 19.38 -6.74 -23.55
CA ASN A 57 19.40 -5.68 -24.56
C ASN A 57 18.13 -4.83 -24.62
N THR A 58 17.04 -5.21 -23.97
CA THR A 58 15.82 -4.38 -23.88
C THR A 58 16.06 -3.20 -22.95
N ARG A 59 15.72 -2.00 -23.41
CA ARG A 59 15.89 -0.75 -22.67
C ARG A 59 14.58 -0.05 -22.35
N VAL A 60 13.57 -0.24 -23.19
CA VAL A 60 12.24 0.35 -22.97
C VAL A 60 11.16 -0.67 -23.33
N ILE A 61 10.12 -0.76 -22.50
CA ILE A 61 8.89 -1.47 -22.83
C ILE A 61 7.72 -0.49 -22.73
N VAL A 62 6.93 -0.36 -23.80
CA VAL A 62 5.65 0.34 -23.78
C VAL A 62 4.55 -0.70 -23.67
N ASN A 63 3.90 -0.76 -22.50
CA ASN A 63 2.87 -1.74 -22.18
C ASN A 63 1.60 -1.55 -23.03
N PRO A 64 0.68 -2.53 -23.06
CA PRO A 64 -0.60 -2.39 -23.76
C PRO A 64 -1.47 -1.28 -23.18
N THR A 65 -1.20 -0.81 -21.97
CA THR A 65 -1.84 0.37 -21.34
C THR A 65 -1.22 1.70 -21.79
N GLY A 66 -0.15 1.66 -22.59
CA GLY A 66 0.66 2.82 -23.00
C GLY A 66 1.68 3.29 -21.97
N HIS A 67 1.71 2.67 -20.79
CA HIS A 67 2.69 2.97 -19.74
C HIS A 67 4.09 2.54 -20.18
N ILE A 68 5.12 3.21 -19.67
CA ILE A 68 6.48 3.07 -20.18
C ILE A 68 7.40 2.61 -19.05
N VAL A 69 8.09 1.48 -19.26
CA VAL A 69 9.10 0.95 -18.34
C VAL A 69 10.48 1.18 -18.96
N PHE A 70 11.41 1.74 -18.20
CA PHE A 70 12.80 1.93 -18.59
C PHE A 70 13.73 1.02 -17.79
N TYR A 71 14.69 0.40 -18.48
CA TYR A 71 15.62 -0.59 -17.93
C TYR A 71 17.06 -0.10 -18.04
N ASN A 72 17.85 -0.39 -17.00
CA ASN A 72 19.28 -0.12 -16.99
C ASN A 72 20.06 -1.16 -17.82
N ASP A 73 21.39 -1.08 -17.83
CA ASP A 73 22.27 -2.00 -18.55
C ASP A 73 22.19 -3.46 -18.04
N LYS A 74 21.74 -3.67 -16.81
CA LYS A 74 21.49 -4.99 -16.21
C LYS A 74 20.09 -5.54 -16.49
N GLY A 75 19.25 -4.83 -17.24
CA GLY A 75 17.87 -5.24 -17.50
C GLY A 75 16.94 -5.07 -16.29
N ARG A 76 17.36 -4.32 -15.27
CA ARG A 76 16.53 -3.97 -14.10
C ARG A 76 15.76 -2.69 -14.37
N ARG A 77 14.46 -2.66 -14.05
CA ARG A 77 13.67 -1.43 -14.21
C ARG A 77 14.17 -0.36 -13.27
N PHE A 78 14.38 0.85 -13.76
CA PHE A 78 14.74 1.98 -12.90
C PHE A 78 13.70 3.10 -12.90
N LEU A 79 12.82 3.15 -13.92
CA LEU A 79 11.74 4.12 -14.02
C LEU A 79 10.50 3.49 -14.66
N TYR A 80 9.33 3.81 -14.12
CA TYR A 80 8.03 3.48 -14.71
C TYR A 80 7.17 4.74 -14.76
N THR A 81 6.58 5.03 -15.92
CA THR A 81 5.73 6.21 -16.10
C THR A 81 4.37 5.82 -16.64
N ASP A 82 3.39 6.70 -16.39
CA ASP A 82 2.16 6.71 -17.16
C ASP A 82 2.44 7.11 -18.63
N PRO A 83 1.44 7.04 -19.52
CA PRO A 83 1.64 7.36 -20.92
C PRO A 83 1.93 8.84 -21.21
N GLU A 84 1.74 9.77 -20.28
CA GLU A 84 2.10 11.18 -20.44
C GLU A 84 3.50 11.49 -19.91
N GLY A 85 4.12 10.54 -19.19
CA GLY A 85 5.46 10.68 -18.63
C GLY A 85 5.46 10.98 -17.13
N HIS A 86 4.32 10.95 -16.45
CA HIS A 86 4.28 11.10 -14.99
C HIS A 86 4.91 9.87 -14.34
N PRO A 87 5.88 10.04 -13.43
CA PRO A 87 6.57 8.93 -12.80
C PRO A 87 5.66 8.22 -11.80
N LEU A 88 5.50 6.91 -11.97
CA LEU A 88 4.77 6.05 -11.04
C LEU A 88 5.70 5.47 -9.99
N HIS A 89 6.93 5.10 -10.39
CA HIS A 89 8.00 4.74 -9.47
C HIS A 89 9.39 4.90 -10.10
N GLU A 90 10.38 5.05 -9.23
CA GLU A 90 11.80 5.02 -9.54
C GLU A 90 12.50 4.00 -8.61
N ALA A 91 13.39 3.18 -9.16
CA ALA A 91 14.13 2.16 -8.43
C ALA A 91 15.63 2.31 -8.66
N LEU A 92 16.40 2.33 -7.58
CA LEU A 92 17.85 2.29 -7.58
C LEU A 92 18.32 0.87 -7.28
N TRP A 93 19.18 0.35 -8.15
CA TRP A 93 19.77 -0.98 -8.02
C TRP A 93 21.26 -0.87 -7.75
N ALA A 94 21.76 -1.69 -6.83
CA ALA A 94 23.17 -1.75 -6.48
C ALA A 94 23.69 -3.19 -6.60
N HIS A 95 25.00 -3.31 -6.80
CA HIS A 95 25.70 -4.59 -6.74
C HIS A 95 25.95 -4.95 -5.27
N ASP A 96 25.61 -6.16 -4.87
CA ASP A 96 25.99 -6.72 -3.56
C ASP A 96 27.27 -7.54 -3.73
N ASP A 97 28.39 -7.02 -3.25
CA ASP A 97 29.70 -7.66 -3.36
C ASP A 97 29.76 -9.06 -2.69
N ASN A 98 28.89 -9.34 -1.71
CA ASN A 98 28.89 -10.62 -1.00
C ASN A 98 28.22 -11.72 -1.80
N THR A 99 27.11 -11.39 -2.48
CA THR A 99 26.31 -12.35 -3.25
C THR A 99 26.65 -12.32 -4.75
N GLY A 100 27.26 -11.23 -5.22
CA GLY A 100 27.47 -10.95 -6.64
C GLY A 100 26.18 -10.56 -7.37
N GLU A 101 25.06 -10.43 -6.67
CA GLU A 101 23.75 -10.15 -7.27
C GLU A 101 23.49 -8.65 -7.39
N THR A 102 22.61 -8.27 -8.32
CA THR A 102 22.07 -6.90 -8.39
C THR A 102 20.80 -6.84 -7.56
N GLN A 103 20.83 -6.09 -6.46
CA GLN A 103 19.75 -5.98 -5.48
C GLN A 103 19.15 -4.57 -5.48
N LEU A 104 17.90 -4.46 -5.02
CA LEU A 104 17.26 -3.17 -4.82
C LEU A 104 17.96 -2.44 -3.66
N ALA A 105 18.44 -1.22 -3.91
CA ALA A 105 19.06 -0.39 -2.88
C ALA A 105 18.03 0.55 -2.26
N GLN A 106 17.22 1.20 -3.11
CA GLN A 106 16.14 2.10 -2.72
C GLN A 106 15.09 2.12 -3.82
N ALA A 107 13.83 2.36 -3.48
CA ALA A 107 12.81 2.73 -4.44
C ALA A 107 11.95 3.86 -3.89
N ARG A 108 11.35 4.64 -4.77
CA ARG A 108 10.28 5.56 -4.44
C ARG A 108 9.09 5.34 -5.36
N VAL A 109 7.90 5.33 -4.79
CA VAL A 109 6.63 5.12 -5.49
C VAL A 109 5.75 6.35 -5.30
N GLN A 110 5.18 6.86 -6.39
CA GLN A 110 4.30 8.02 -6.35
C GLN A 110 2.88 7.57 -6.03
N LEU A 111 2.23 8.24 -5.09
CA LEU A 111 0.83 8.03 -4.73
C LEU A 111 -0.09 8.85 -5.64
N ASP A 112 -1.38 8.51 -5.64
CA ASP A 112 -2.39 9.24 -6.41
C ASP A 112 -2.52 10.71 -5.95
N SER A 113 -2.13 11.00 -4.70
CA SER A 113 -2.07 12.35 -4.13
C SER A 113 -0.77 13.11 -4.47
N ARG A 114 0.04 12.58 -5.40
CA ARG A 114 1.38 13.07 -5.78
C ARG A 114 2.43 13.03 -4.68
N GLN A 115 2.08 12.56 -3.49
CA GLN A 115 3.04 12.30 -2.43
C GLN A 115 3.86 11.06 -2.77
N TRP A 116 5.01 10.91 -2.12
CA TRP A 116 5.94 9.82 -2.39
C TRP A 116 6.14 8.95 -1.16
N VAL A 117 6.26 7.65 -1.41
CA VAL A 117 6.63 6.65 -0.41
C VAL A 117 7.92 5.96 -0.85
N GLY A 118 8.86 5.82 0.07
CA GLY A 118 10.14 5.19 -0.12
C GLY A 118 10.17 3.77 0.43
N ILE A 119 10.82 2.87 -0.29
CA ILE A 119 11.18 1.53 0.16
C ILE A 119 12.70 1.49 0.29
N LYS A 120 13.19 1.07 1.46
CA LYS A 120 14.61 0.87 1.74
C LYS A 120 14.83 -0.58 2.20
N PRO A 121 15.35 -1.45 1.34
CA PRO A 121 15.73 -2.80 1.74
C PRO A 121 16.78 -2.79 2.85
N ARG A 122 16.72 -3.77 3.74
CA ARG A 122 17.65 -3.94 4.87
C ARG A 122 17.80 -2.67 5.72
N ALA A 123 16.70 -1.95 5.93
CA ALA A 123 16.67 -0.69 6.67
C ALA A 123 17.18 -0.83 8.11
N LYS A 124 16.88 -1.97 8.77
CA LYS A 124 17.30 -2.21 10.15
C LYS A 124 17.52 -3.68 10.45
N THR A 125 18.60 -3.99 11.18
CA THR A 125 18.84 -5.31 11.76
C THR A 125 18.62 -5.27 13.27
N PHE A 126 17.78 -6.16 13.76
CA PHE A 126 17.51 -6.40 15.17
C PHE A 126 18.33 -7.60 15.63
N GLN A 127 18.91 -7.50 16.83
CA GLN A 127 19.67 -8.58 17.42
C GLN A 127 19.16 -8.86 18.83
N THR A 128 18.91 -10.13 19.13
CA THR A 128 18.56 -10.60 20.47
C THR A 128 19.25 -11.93 20.74
N GLN A 129 19.57 -12.20 22.00
CA GLN A 129 20.17 -13.47 22.39
C GLN A 129 19.10 -14.38 23.01
N ILE A 130 19.14 -15.66 22.66
CA ILE A 130 18.42 -16.72 23.37
C ILE A 130 19.42 -17.63 24.07
N ASP A 131 19.06 -18.11 25.25
CA ASP A 131 19.86 -19.05 26.05
C ASP A 131 18.99 -20.25 26.44
N ILE A 132 19.34 -21.41 25.89
CA ILE A 132 18.65 -22.69 26.14
C ILE A 132 19.43 -23.61 27.10
N SER A 133 20.55 -23.16 27.66
CA SER A 133 21.42 -23.98 28.53
C SER A 133 20.72 -24.52 29.78
N SER A 134 19.60 -23.91 30.17
CA SER A 134 18.74 -24.33 31.28
C SER A 134 17.79 -25.48 30.96
N HIS A 135 17.67 -25.88 29.69
CA HIS A 135 16.78 -26.97 29.27
C HIS A 135 17.49 -28.32 29.29
N ASP A 136 16.87 -29.34 29.89
CA ASP A 136 17.42 -30.69 29.94
C ASP A 136 17.69 -31.24 28.52
N GLY A 137 18.94 -31.65 28.29
CA GLY A 137 19.38 -32.21 27.02
C GLY A 137 19.63 -31.18 25.91
N TRP A 138 19.78 -29.89 26.25
CA TRP A 138 20.05 -28.80 25.29
C TRP A 138 21.24 -29.09 24.37
N GLU A 139 22.24 -29.85 24.83
CA GLU A 139 23.44 -30.19 24.06
C GLU A 139 23.13 -31.04 22.81
N LYS A 140 21.94 -31.67 22.77
CA LYS A 140 21.50 -32.55 21.69
C LYS A 140 20.39 -31.93 20.84
N ILE A 141 19.91 -30.73 21.18
CA ILE A 141 18.83 -30.07 20.45
C ILE A 141 19.40 -29.45 19.16
N SER A 142 18.87 -29.85 18.01
CA SER A 142 19.19 -29.23 16.72
C SER A 142 18.47 -27.89 16.54
N LEU A 143 18.96 -27.04 15.62
CA LEU A 143 18.26 -25.81 15.24
C LEU A 143 16.84 -26.09 14.75
N ASP A 144 16.65 -27.14 13.95
CA ASP A 144 15.30 -27.53 13.48
C ASP A 144 14.40 -27.96 14.65
N ALA A 145 14.91 -28.68 15.66
CA ALA A 145 14.14 -28.99 16.86
C ALA A 145 13.78 -27.72 17.68
N LEU A 146 14.64 -26.70 17.71
CA LEU A 146 14.30 -25.40 18.31
C LEU A 146 13.20 -24.68 17.54
N ARG A 147 13.27 -24.69 16.21
CA ARG A 147 12.25 -24.11 15.33
C ARG A 147 10.92 -24.84 15.43
N GLU A 148 10.92 -26.18 15.55
CA GLU A 148 9.71 -26.97 15.80
C GLU A 148 9.04 -26.56 17.12
N LYS A 149 9.83 -26.42 18.20
CA LYS A 149 9.31 -25.91 19.47
C LYS A 149 8.77 -24.48 19.38
N ALA A 150 9.45 -23.61 18.63
CA ALA A 150 8.98 -22.25 18.38
C ALA A 150 7.67 -22.25 17.57
N ALA A 151 7.56 -23.10 16.55
CA ALA A 151 6.36 -23.29 15.75
C ALA A 151 5.17 -23.75 16.62
N GLU A 152 5.40 -24.71 17.52
CA GLU A 152 4.40 -25.15 18.50
C GLU A 152 3.99 -24.02 19.46
N ALA A 153 4.96 -23.28 20.00
CA ALA A 153 4.71 -22.20 20.96
C ALA A 153 3.95 -21.01 20.32
N TRP A 154 4.35 -20.62 19.12
CA TRP A 154 3.74 -19.52 18.36
C TRP A 154 2.47 -19.94 17.62
N ARG A 155 2.18 -21.26 17.58
CA ARG A 155 1.06 -21.85 16.83
C ARG A 155 1.07 -21.42 15.36
N VAL A 156 2.22 -21.62 14.72
CA VAL A 156 2.43 -21.31 13.31
C VAL A 156 3.08 -22.51 12.62
N PRO A 157 2.97 -22.67 11.30
CA PRO A 157 3.62 -23.77 10.61
C PRO A 157 5.15 -23.71 10.75
N PHE A 158 5.78 -24.87 10.94
CA PHE A 158 7.25 -25.00 10.98
C PHE A 158 7.92 -24.40 9.75
N SER A 159 7.31 -24.52 8.56
CA SER A 159 7.82 -23.92 7.32
C SER A 159 7.96 -22.41 7.39
N GLU A 160 7.07 -21.72 8.12
CA GLU A 160 7.13 -20.26 8.27
C GLU A 160 8.23 -19.87 9.25
N VAL A 161 8.36 -20.60 10.37
CA VAL A 161 9.48 -20.37 11.32
C VAL A 161 10.82 -20.58 10.63
N LYS A 162 10.96 -21.66 9.87
CA LYS A 162 12.20 -21.98 9.14
C LYS A 162 12.52 -20.95 8.05
N TYR A 163 11.50 -20.35 7.43
CA TYR A 163 11.68 -19.30 6.42
C TYR A 163 12.26 -18.02 7.03
N PHE A 164 11.71 -17.54 8.15
CA PHE A 164 12.15 -16.28 8.77
C PHE A 164 13.33 -16.42 9.74
N TYR A 165 13.57 -17.64 10.25
CA TYR A 165 14.65 -17.95 11.19
C TYR A 165 15.51 -19.09 10.66
N ASP A 166 16.08 -18.93 9.47
CA ASP A 166 17.02 -19.91 8.90
C ASP A 166 18.35 -19.96 9.70
N ASP A 167 19.34 -20.67 9.18
CA ASP A 167 20.63 -20.86 9.85
C ASP A 167 21.47 -19.57 9.92
N GLU A 168 21.27 -18.64 8.98
CA GLU A 168 21.93 -17.32 8.97
C GLU A 168 21.33 -16.39 10.04
N HIS A 169 20.03 -16.56 10.33
CA HIS A 169 19.32 -15.78 11.33
C HIS A 169 19.50 -16.31 12.76
N MET A 170 19.95 -17.57 12.95
CA MET A 170 20.17 -18.21 14.26
C MET A 170 21.63 -18.60 14.50
N VAL A 171 22.49 -17.62 14.78
CA VAL A 171 23.94 -17.82 14.89
C VAL A 171 24.34 -18.38 16.25
N HIS A 172 24.83 -19.62 16.28
CA HIS A 172 25.31 -20.29 17.50
C HIS A 172 26.49 -19.55 18.15
N GLN A 173 26.41 -19.30 19.47
CA GLN A 173 27.43 -18.60 20.26
C GLN A 173 28.21 -19.52 21.20
N GLY A 174 27.86 -20.82 21.30
CA GLY A 174 28.41 -21.73 22.31
C GLY A 174 27.48 -21.90 23.50
N ASP A 175 27.64 -23.00 24.23
CA ASP A 175 26.99 -23.26 25.53
C ASP A 175 25.46 -23.05 25.54
N GLY A 176 24.78 -23.44 24.46
CA GLY A 176 23.33 -23.33 24.35
C GLY A 176 22.83 -21.92 24.09
N LYS A 177 23.71 -21.00 23.69
CA LYS A 177 23.35 -19.61 23.35
C LYS A 177 23.31 -19.41 21.84
N TYR A 178 22.31 -18.66 21.39
CA TYR A 178 22.18 -18.28 19.98
C TYR A 178 21.92 -16.77 19.89
N ASN A 179 22.57 -16.12 18.93
CA ASN A 179 22.23 -14.77 18.53
C ASN A 179 21.21 -14.83 17.40
N ILE A 180 20.05 -14.24 17.62
CA ILE A 180 18.98 -14.13 16.65
C ILE A 180 19.12 -12.79 15.96
N GLN A 181 19.35 -12.81 14.65
CA GLN A 181 19.47 -11.61 13.82
C GLN A 181 18.28 -11.55 12.89
N LEU A 182 17.55 -10.43 12.89
CA LEU A 182 16.41 -10.21 12.01
C LEU A 182 16.60 -8.90 11.28
N THR A 183 16.75 -8.98 9.96
CA THR A 183 16.82 -7.80 9.10
C THR A 183 15.43 -7.50 8.54
N LYS A 184 15.07 -6.21 8.51
CA LYS A 184 13.79 -5.73 8.01
C LYS A 184 13.99 -4.66 6.96
N ASP A 185 13.08 -4.66 5.99
CA ASP A 185 12.97 -3.59 5.01
C ASP A 185 12.14 -2.45 5.62
N GLY A 186 12.39 -1.21 5.21
CA GLY A 186 11.72 -0.03 5.75
C GLY A 186 10.85 0.66 4.71
N LEU A 187 9.71 1.17 5.17
CA LEU A 187 8.81 2.02 4.42
C LEU A 187 8.84 3.44 4.98
N TYR A 188 8.88 4.44 4.10
CA TYR A 188 9.12 5.83 4.46
C TYR A 188 8.17 6.77 3.72
N ALA A 189 7.70 7.83 4.37
CA ALA A 189 7.12 8.96 3.66
C ALA A 189 8.27 9.86 3.17
N LEU A 190 8.24 10.23 1.88
CA LEU A 190 9.27 11.06 1.26
C LEU A 190 8.68 12.44 0.96
N HIS A 191 8.81 13.36 1.91
CA HIS A 191 8.46 14.75 1.63
C HIS A 191 9.40 15.27 0.52
N GLU A 192 8.84 15.90 -0.53
CA GLU A 192 9.57 16.32 -1.74
C GLU A 192 10.13 15.17 -2.60
N GLY A 193 9.81 13.91 -2.29
CA GLY A 193 10.14 12.76 -3.13
C GLY A 193 11.59 12.25 -3.03
N SER A 194 12.35 12.67 -2.01
CA SER A 194 13.72 12.21 -1.73
C SER A 194 13.84 11.52 -0.36
N PHE A 195 14.85 10.68 -0.19
CA PHE A 195 15.23 10.09 1.10
C PHE A 195 15.96 11.06 2.04
N ASP A 196 16.34 12.26 1.61
CA ASP A 196 17.08 13.24 2.43
C ASP A 196 16.30 13.71 3.66
N LYS A 197 14.96 13.77 3.56
CA LYS A 197 14.03 14.15 4.63
C LYS A 197 12.94 13.09 4.79
N SER A 198 13.34 11.83 4.80
CA SER A 198 12.40 10.72 4.95
C SER A 198 11.84 10.66 6.37
N ILE A 199 10.58 10.25 6.48
CA ILE A 199 9.91 9.98 7.75
C ILE A 199 9.58 8.49 7.77
N PHE A 200 10.02 7.78 8.80
CA PHE A 200 9.74 6.36 8.93
C PHE A 200 8.24 6.10 9.13
N ILE A 201 7.72 5.13 8.37
CA ILE A 201 6.32 4.68 8.45
C ILE A 201 6.23 3.34 9.19
N SER A 202 6.91 2.33 8.66
CA SER A 202 6.79 0.95 9.16
C SER A 202 7.90 0.07 8.64
N PHE A 203 8.12 -1.05 9.31
CA PHE A 203 8.93 -2.14 8.79
C PHE A 203 8.10 -3.12 7.96
N MET A 204 8.79 -3.78 7.05
CA MET A 204 8.35 -4.96 6.32
C MET A 204 9.36 -6.08 6.58
N PHE A 205 8.94 -7.32 6.41
CA PHE A 205 9.90 -8.44 6.35
C PHE A 205 10.93 -8.19 5.25
N GLN A 206 12.15 -8.70 5.44
CA GLN A 206 13.15 -8.66 4.39
C GLN A 206 12.63 -9.41 3.15
N VAL A 207 12.55 -8.71 2.03
CA VAL A 207 12.14 -9.28 0.75
C VAL A 207 13.39 -9.63 -0.06
N ASN A 208 13.36 -10.76 -0.77
CA ASN A 208 14.34 -11.00 -1.82
C ASN A 208 13.98 -10.16 -3.06
N TRP A 209 14.43 -8.91 -3.08
CA TRP A 209 14.14 -7.99 -4.19
C TRP A 209 14.79 -8.39 -5.51
N ALA A 210 15.84 -9.22 -5.50
CA ALA A 210 16.47 -9.74 -6.71
C ALA A 210 15.64 -10.89 -7.34
N ARG A 211 14.87 -11.61 -6.51
CA ARG A 211 14.01 -12.72 -6.92
C ARG A 211 12.80 -12.84 -5.98
N LEU A 212 11.69 -12.18 -6.32
CA LEU A 212 10.53 -12.11 -5.44
C LEU A 212 9.92 -13.50 -5.16
N ASP A 213 9.68 -13.78 -3.89
CA ASP A 213 9.14 -15.07 -3.40
C ASP A 213 8.00 -14.90 -2.37
N LEU A 214 7.74 -13.68 -1.90
CA LEU A 214 6.66 -13.37 -0.95
C LEU A 214 5.94 -12.07 -1.28
N ILE A 215 4.74 -11.91 -0.71
CA ILE A 215 4.04 -10.63 -0.65
C ILE A 215 4.48 -9.90 0.63
N PRO A 216 5.17 -8.74 0.55
CA PRO A 216 5.55 -7.99 1.73
C PRO A 216 4.31 -7.44 2.44
N VAL A 217 4.38 -7.46 3.77
CA VAL A 217 3.32 -6.99 4.65
C VAL A 217 3.93 -5.98 5.60
N VAL A 218 3.25 -4.85 5.79
CA VAL A 218 3.66 -3.82 6.76
C VAL A 218 3.20 -4.21 8.17
N GLU A 219 4.05 -3.95 9.16
CA GLU A 219 3.76 -4.27 10.55
C GLU A 219 2.81 -3.24 11.21
N LEU A 220 2.80 -1.99 10.72
CA LEU A 220 2.02 -0.87 11.27
C LEU A 220 1.17 -0.22 10.17
N PHE A 221 0.12 -0.91 9.72
CA PHE A 221 -0.74 -0.47 8.62
C PHE A 221 -1.36 0.93 8.84
N GLN A 222 -1.71 1.27 10.08
CA GLN A 222 -2.35 2.55 10.43
C GLN A 222 -1.47 3.78 10.16
N SER A 223 -0.15 3.58 10.02
CA SER A 223 0.84 4.63 9.73
C SER A 223 1.07 4.89 8.25
N THR A 224 0.44 4.11 7.36
CA THR A 224 0.65 4.25 5.92
C THR A 224 -0.14 5.40 5.32
N LEU A 225 0.48 6.17 4.42
CA LEU A 225 -0.21 7.23 3.68
C LEU A 225 -1.34 6.64 2.82
N PRO A 226 -2.48 7.34 2.65
CA PRO A 226 -3.56 6.88 1.77
C PRO A 226 -3.07 6.55 0.35
N GLY A 227 -3.41 5.35 -0.13
CA GLY A 227 -3.00 4.86 -1.45
C GLY A 227 -1.66 4.12 -1.50
N THR A 228 -0.89 4.10 -0.40
CA THR A 228 0.43 3.42 -0.34
C THR A 228 0.37 1.98 -0.80
N GLY A 229 -0.59 1.19 -0.29
CA GLY A 229 -0.72 -0.22 -0.68
C GLY A 229 -0.87 -0.40 -2.19
N GLY A 230 -1.70 0.43 -2.85
CA GLY A 230 -1.94 0.30 -4.29
C GLY A 230 -0.70 0.60 -5.12
N ALA A 231 0.02 1.67 -4.78
CA ALA A 231 1.24 2.06 -5.47
C ALA A 231 2.40 1.08 -5.21
N VAL A 232 2.55 0.57 -3.99
CA VAL A 232 3.58 -0.43 -3.66
C VAL A 232 3.28 -1.77 -4.35
N PHE A 233 2.04 -2.22 -4.39
CA PHE A 233 1.68 -3.45 -5.11
C PHE A 233 1.79 -3.32 -6.63
N GLU A 234 1.56 -2.13 -7.21
CA GLU A 234 1.88 -1.83 -8.61
C GLU A 234 3.39 -2.01 -8.89
N PHE A 235 4.24 -1.56 -7.96
CA PHE A 235 5.68 -1.74 -8.06
C PHE A 235 6.11 -3.22 -7.94
N ILE A 236 5.60 -3.95 -6.96
CA ILE A 236 5.91 -5.38 -6.75
C ILE A 236 5.44 -6.23 -7.93
N TRP A 237 4.22 -5.99 -8.43
CA TRP A 237 3.70 -6.64 -9.63
C TRP A 237 4.61 -6.41 -10.83
N GLY A 238 5.08 -5.17 -11.00
CA GLY A 238 6.02 -4.79 -12.05
C GLY A 238 7.36 -5.51 -11.96
N ILE A 239 7.96 -5.58 -10.76
CA ILE A 239 9.21 -6.31 -10.53
C ILE A 239 9.03 -7.79 -10.82
N TYR A 240 7.95 -8.41 -10.34
CA TYR A 240 7.71 -9.84 -10.57
C TYR A 240 7.63 -10.16 -12.06
N ASN A 241 6.87 -9.35 -12.81
CA ASN A 241 6.76 -9.53 -14.27
C ASN A 241 8.10 -9.38 -14.96
N ASP A 242 8.92 -8.42 -14.53
CA ASP A 242 10.25 -8.22 -15.11
C ASP A 242 11.19 -9.40 -14.88
N GLN A 243 11.20 -9.92 -13.65
CA GLN A 243 12.03 -11.06 -13.23
C GLN A 243 11.56 -12.36 -13.90
N SER A 244 10.24 -12.49 -14.13
CA SER A 244 9.65 -13.61 -14.87
C SER A 244 10.07 -13.68 -16.34
N ARG A 245 10.71 -12.62 -16.88
CA ARG A 245 11.31 -12.65 -18.24
C ARG A 245 12.65 -13.39 -18.27
N GLU A 246 13.34 -13.51 -17.15
CA GLU A 246 14.62 -14.22 -17.02
C GLU A 246 14.38 -15.72 -16.82
N GLU A 247 13.59 -16.04 -15.79
CA GLU A 247 13.22 -17.40 -15.39
C GLU A 247 11.81 -17.42 -14.81
N GLU A 248 11.13 -18.56 -14.90
CA GLU A 248 9.81 -18.72 -14.26
C GLU A 248 9.96 -18.60 -12.74
N LEU A 249 9.30 -17.60 -12.16
CA LEU A 249 9.29 -17.40 -10.72
C LEU A 249 8.25 -18.29 -10.04
N PRO A 250 8.52 -18.76 -8.81
CA PRO A 250 7.49 -19.41 -8.01
C PRO A 250 6.35 -18.42 -7.69
N PRO A 251 5.12 -18.91 -7.45
CA PRO A 251 4.04 -18.07 -6.95
C PRO A 251 4.40 -17.44 -5.60
N LEU A 252 4.00 -16.18 -5.40
CA LEU A 252 4.19 -15.49 -4.14
C LEU A 252 3.28 -16.08 -3.05
N ARG A 253 3.69 -15.93 -1.79
CA ARG A 253 2.89 -16.34 -0.63
C ARG A 253 2.72 -15.20 0.36
N TYR A 254 1.59 -15.22 1.07
CA TYR A 254 1.35 -14.34 2.21
C TYR A 254 1.94 -14.99 3.47
N ARG A 255 3.11 -14.50 3.91
CA ARG A 255 3.88 -15.06 5.03
C ARG A 255 3.93 -14.08 6.21
N GLY A 256 4.07 -14.60 7.42
CA GLY A 256 4.23 -13.79 8.63
C GLY A 256 4.25 -14.62 9.92
N LEU A 257 4.78 -14.04 10.99
CA LEU A 257 4.91 -14.67 12.31
C LEU A 257 4.36 -13.77 13.43
N PRO A 258 3.05 -13.81 13.74
CA PRO A 258 1.98 -14.48 12.98
C PRO A 258 1.52 -13.65 11.78
N THR A 259 0.69 -14.23 10.90
CA THR A 259 0.02 -13.47 9.85
C THR A 259 -1.21 -12.74 10.39
N TYR A 260 -1.52 -11.57 9.81
CA TYR A 260 -2.70 -10.76 10.17
C TYR A 260 -3.61 -10.54 8.94
N PRO A 261 -4.23 -11.59 8.39
CA PRO A 261 -5.06 -11.44 7.20
C PRO A 261 -6.27 -10.54 7.46
N SER A 262 -6.60 -9.69 6.48
CA SER A 262 -7.76 -8.81 6.53
C SER A 262 -8.49 -8.79 5.19
N LYS A 263 -9.76 -8.38 5.20
CA LYS A 263 -10.54 -8.23 3.97
C LYS A 263 -9.90 -7.21 3.04
N GLU A 264 -9.33 -6.15 3.60
CA GLU A 264 -8.66 -5.07 2.91
C GLU A 264 -7.37 -5.56 2.25
N ALA A 265 -6.56 -6.35 2.97
CA ALA A 265 -5.36 -7.02 2.42
C ALA A 265 -5.74 -7.98 1.28
N PHE A 266 -6.78 -8.80 1.47
CA PHE A 266 -7.25 -9.69 0.39
C PHE A 266 -7.66 -8.90 -0.85
N ASN A 267 -8.47 -7.85 -0.70
CA ASN A 267 -8.97 -7.06 -1.84
C ASN A 267 -7.82 -6.38 -2.60
N ILE A 268 -6.80 -5.87 -1.89
CA ILE A 268 -5.68 -5.20 -2.55
C ILE A 268 -4.75 -6.19 -3.24
N PHE A 269 -4.49 -7.35 -2.63
CA PHE A 269 -3.69 -8.39 -3.29
C PHE A 269 -4.42 -8.91 -4.53
N SER A 270 -5.72 -9.19 -4.42
CA SER A 270 -6.56 -9.63 -5.54
C SER A 270 -6.69 -8.60 -6.67
N ALA A 271 -6.32 -7.34 -6.43
CA ALA A 271 -6.29 -6.33 -7.47
C ALA A 271 -5.04 -6.43 -8.36
N PHE A 272 -3.94 -7.01 -7.86
CA PHE A 272 -2.68 -7.11 -8.61
C PHE A 272 -2.25 -8.56 -8.86
N PHE A 273 -2.79 -9.52 -8.09
CA PHE A 273 -2.43 -10.92 -8.13
C PHE A 273 -3.67 -11.80 -8.08
N GLU A 274 -3.64 -12.90 -8.82
CA GLU A 274 -4.67 -13.93 -8.82
C GLU A 274 -4.40 -14.93 -7.69
N PRO A 275 -5.31 -15.04 -6.70
CA PRO A 275 -5.15 -16.01 -5.62
C PRO A 275 -5.51 -17.41 -6.10
N GLN A 276 -4.72 -18.39 -5.69
CA GLN A 276 -4.96 -19.81 -5.89
C GLN A 276 -4.89 -20.51 -4.52
N GLY A 277 -5.81 -21.44 -4.29
CA GLY A 277 -5.88 -22.19 -3.04
C GLY A 277 -6.28 -23.65 -3.28
N PRO A 278 -6.39 -24.46 -2.22
CA PRO A 278 -6.78 -25.86 -2.34
C PRO A 278 -8.13 -26.03 -3.07
N GLU A 279 -8.20 -27.02 -3.96
CA GLU A 279 -9.35 -27.28 -4.81
C GLU A 279 -10.65 -27.44 -4.00
N GLY A 280 -11.74 -26.82 -4.48
CA GLY A 280 -13.07 -26.90 -3.87
C GLY A 280 -13.26 -26.10 -2.57
N LYS A 281 -12.25 -25.35 -2.10
CA LYS A 281 -12.37 -24.49 -0.90
C LYS A 281 -12.62 -23.03 -1.25
N ASP A 282 -13.27 -22.32 -0.33
CA ASP A 282 -13.43 -20.86 -0.40
C ASP A 282 -12.09 -20.18 -0.05
N ILE A 283 -11.42 -19.65 -1.09
CA ILE A 283 -10.12 -18.98 -1.01
C ILE A 283 -10.14 -17.84 0.01
N LYS A 284 -11.23 -17.05 0.06
CA LYS A 284 -11.31 -15.91 0.98
C LYS A 284 -11.41 -16.40 2.42
N LYS A 285 -12.16 -17.47 2.67
CA LYS A 285 -12.25 -18.07 4.00
C LYS A 285 -10.90 -18.61 4.49
N ILE A 286 -10.13 -19.25 3.60
CA ILE A 286 -8.79 -19.74 3.89
C ILE A 286 -7.85 -18.56 4.18
N PHE A 287 -7.87 -17.53 3.33
CA PHE A 287 -7.02 -16.37 3.53
C PHE A 287 -7.28 -15.68 4.88
N MET A 288 -8.55 -15.54 5.28
CA MET A 288 -8.93 -14.89 6.54
C MET A 288 -8.54 -15.66 7.80
N ASP A 289 -8.12 -16.92 7.70
CA ASP A 289 -7.66 -17.72 8.82
C ASP A 289 -6.12 -17.62 8.92
N PRO A 290 -5.56 -17.03 9.98
CA PRO A 290 -4.11 -16.91 10.16
C PRO A 290 -3.38 -18.25 9.99
N MET A 291 -3.99 -19.36 10.42
CA MET A 291 -3.37 -20.70 10.36
C MET A 291 -3.24 -21.24 8.94
N THR A 292 -4.09 -20.80 8.00
CA THR A 292 -4.14 -21.34 6.64
C THR A 292 -3.91 -20.29 5.55
N SER A 293 -3.78 -19.02 5.94
CA SER A 293 -3.53 -17.89 5.03
C SER A 293 -2.31 -18.05 4.12
N HIS A 294 -1.26 -18.72 4.62
CA HIS A 294 -0.02 -19.04 3.89
C HIS A 294 -0.18 -20.15 2.83
N GLU A 295 -1.31 -20.89 2.84
CA GLU A 295 -1.63 -21.90 1.82
C GLU A 295 -2.06 -21.26 0.50
N ILE A 296 -2.45 -19.98 0.51
CA ILE A 296 -2.83 -19.25 -0.70
C ILE A 296 -1.57 -18.79 -1.43
N THR A 297 -1.46 -19.20 -2.69
CA THR A 297 -0.44 -18.74 -3.62
C THR A 297 -0.99 -17.63 -4.51
N TRP A 298 -0.11 -16.73 -4.94
CA TRP A 298 -0.48 -15.52 -5.66
C TRP A 298 0.39 -15.40 -6.92
N THR A 299 -0.25 -15.38 -8.07
CA THR A 299 0.40 -15.16 -9.37
C THR A 299 0.00 -13.80 -9.94
N PRO A 300 0.84 -13.11 -10.73
CA PRO A 300 0.49 -11.80 -11.27
C PRO A 300 -0.82 -11.81 -12.04
N GLN A 301 -1.66 -10.82 -11.79
CA GLN A 301 -2.86 -10.62 -12.60
C GLN A 301 -2.45 -10.07 -13.96
N LYS A 302 -3.02 -10.65 -15.03
CA LYS A 302 -2.74 -10.21 -16.41
C LYS A 302 -3.11 -8.74 -16.66
N HIS A 303 -4.19 -8.30 -16.03
CA HIS A 303 -4.74 -6.95 -16.17
C HIS A 303 -4.80 -6.26 -14.80
N ALA A 304 -3.63 -5.94 -14.25
CA ALA A 304 -3.53 -5.14 -13.03
C ALA A 304 -4.05 -3.69 -13.25
N PRO A 305 -4.50 -3.00 -12.20
CA PRO A 305 -4.87 -1.59 -12.23
C PRO A 305 -3.73 -0.73 -12.77
N ALA A 306 -4.08 0.22 -13.63
CA ALA A 306 -3.17 1.17 -14.23
C ALA A 306 -3.62 2.60 -13.86
N ARG A 307 -2.65 3.46 -13.54
CA ARG A 307 -2.88 4.82 -13.07
C ARG A 307 -2.50 5.83 -14.14
N TYR A 308 -3.40 6.76 -14.43
CA TYR A 308 -3.19 7.83 -15.40
C TYR A 308 -3.36 9.16 -14.69
N PHE A 309 -2.33 9.99 -14.73
CA PHE A 309 -2.39 11.33 -14.18
C PHE A 309 -2.95 12.28 -15.25
N SER A 310 -3.68 13.30 -14.81
CA SER A 310 -4.20 14.34 -15.68
C SER A 310 -4.04 15.69 -15.00
N ASP A 311 -3.04 16.45 -15.43
CA ASP A 311 -2.80 17.82 -14.94
C ASP A 311 -3.96 18.76 -15.29
N SER A 312 -4.53 18.62 -16.49
CA SER A 312 -5.62 19.47 -16.98
C SER A 312 -6.88 19.37 -16.11
N HIS A 313 -7.13 18.19 -15.55
CA HIS A 313 -8.27 17.93 -14.67
C HIS A 313 -7.89 17.83 -13.19
N LYS A 314 -6.61 17.84 -12.86
CA LYS A 314 -6.07 17.64 -11.52
C LYS A 314 -6.52 16.34 -10.85
N ILE A 315 -6.49 15.26 -11.60
CA ILE A 315 -6.93 13.94 -11.14
C ILE A 315 -5.93 12.85 -11.45
N VAL A 316 -6.07 11.74 -10.74
CA VAL A 316 -5.50 10.45 -11.09
C VAL A 316 -6.62 9.46 -11.29
N ILE A 317 -6.59 8.80 -12.43
CA ILE A 317 -7.57 7.81 -12.84
C ILE A 317 -6.95 6.43 -12.64
N THR A 318 -7.62 5.56 -11.89
CA THR A 318 -7.26 4.14 -11.81
C THR A 318 -8.23 3.32 -12.66
N ALA A 319 -7.71 2.69 -13.70
CA ALA A 319 -8.48 1.84 -14.59
C ALA A 319 -7.95 0.40 -14.60
N GLN A 320 -8.85 -0.57 -14.75
CA GLN A 320 -8.50 -1.99 -14.84
C GLN A 320 -9.29 -2.61 -15.98
N ASP A 321 -8.62 -3.16 -17.00
CA ASP A 321 -9.26 -3.68 -18.22
C ASP A 321 -10.28 -2.67 -18.83
N GLY A 322 -9.91 -1.40 -18.93
CA GLY A 322 -10.79 -0.33 -19.41
C GLY A 322 -11.99 0.02 -18.51
N TYR A 323 -12.15 -0.65 -17.37
CA TYR A 323 -13.11 -0.26 -16.34
C TYR A 323 -12.52 0.84 -15.45
N LEU A 324 -13.20 1.99 -15.36
CA LEU A 324 -12.84 3.06 -14.42
C LEU A 324 -13.19 2.63 -13.00
N TYR A 325 -12.18 2.30 -12.19
CA TYR A 325 -12.38 1.81 -10.82
C TYR A 325 -12.49 2.96 -9.81
N LYS A 326 -11.61 3.94 -9.94
CA LYS A 326 -11.43 5.02 -8.97
C LYS A 326 -10.90 6.28 -9.64
N VAL A 327 -11.29 7.44 -9.10
CA VAL A 327 -10.69 8.74 -9.43
C VAL A 327 -10.27 9.44 -8.14
N THR A 328 -9.02 9.85 -8.07
CA THR A 328 -8.47 10.65 -6.96
C THR A 328 -8.26 12.08 -7.46
N VAL A 329 -8.71 13.08 -6.70
CA VAL A 329 -8.38 14.50 -6.95
C VAL A 329 -7.18 14.82 -6.07
N TYR A 330 -6.04 15.18 -6.66
CA TYR A 330 -4.78 15.20 -5.90
C TYR A 330 -4.52 16.49 -5.12
N ASP A 331 -5.29 17.56 -5.35
CA ASP A 331 -5.27 18.80 -4.56
C ASP A 331 -6.47 18.91 -3.60
N ASP A 332 -7.11 17.78 -3.30
CA ASP A 332 -8.28 17.69 -2.45
C ASP A 332 -7.90 17.39 -0.98
N PRO A 333 -8.42 18.15 -0.01
CA PRO A 333 -8.22 17.84 1.42
C PRO A 333 -8.86 16.51 1.86
N ILE A 334 -9.82 15.99 1.09
CA ILE A 334 -10.46 14.71 1.37
C ILE A 334 -9.61 13.58 0.80
N THR A 335 -8.99 12.81 1.70
CA THR A 335 -8.10 11.69 1.34
C THR A 335 -8.81 10.48 0.73
N PHE A 336 -10.15 10.44 0.81
CA PHE A 336 -10.95 9.40 0.17
C PHE A 336 -11.22 9.72 -1.31
N PRO A 337 -10.94 8.78 -2.20
CA PRO A 337 -11.17 8.94 -3.62
C PRO A 337 -12.66 8.78 -3.97
N PHE A 338 -13.02 9.20 -5.18
CA PHE A 338 -14.29 8.82 -5.79
C PHE A 338 -14.20 7.38 -6.30
N ILE A 339 -15.18 6.56 -5.93
CA ILE A 339 -15.20 5.14 -6.30
C ILE A 339 -16.33 4.86 -7.27
N ASN A 340 -16.03 4.13 -8.34
CA ASN A 340 -17.08 3.56 -9.17
C ASN A 340 -17.68 2.34 -8.47
N CYS A 341 -18.90 2.50 -7.98
CA CYS A 341 -19.59 1.45 -7.23
C CYS A 341 -20.49 0.57 -8.11
N GLY A 342 -20.59 0.86 -9.42
CA GLY A 342 -21.51 0.19 -10.34
C GLY A 342 -22.97 0.17 -9.86
N GLY A 343 -23.36 1.08 -8.96
CA GLY A 343 -24.65 1.10 -8.28
C GLY A 343 -24.91 -0.04 -7.29
N VAL A 344 -23.92 -0.86 -6.92
CA VAL A 344 -24.10 -2.03 -6.03
C VAL A 344 -23.61 -1.77 -4.60
N LYS A 345 -22.60 -0.90 -4.44
CA LYS A 345 -21.99 -0.57 -3.14
C LYS A 345 -22.27 0.87 -2.75
N LYS A 346 -22.35 1.15 -1.44
CA LYS A 346 -22.36 2.53 -0.95
C LYS A 346 -20.97 3.15 -1.16
N PRO A 347 -20.85 4.27 -1.89
CA PRO A 347 -19.57 4.95 -2.03
C PRO A 347 -19.08 5.47 -0.68
N PRO A 348 -17.76 5.48 -0.43
CA PRO A 348 -17.20 6.07 0.78
C PRO A 348 -17.55 7.56 0.80
N ILE A 349 -18.02 8.06 1.95
CA ILE A 349 -18.41 9.46 2.18
C ILE A 349 -19.21 10.10 1.03
N GLU A 350 -20.07 9.30 0.40
CA GLU A 350 -20.93 9.72 -0.72
C GLU A 350 -20.18 10.16 -1.99
N ARG A 351 -18.90 9.76 -2.13
CA ARG A 351 -18.06 10.04 -3.30
C ARG A 351 -18.12 8.95 -4.36
N GLU A 352 -18.97 9.17 -5.35
CA GLU A 352 -19.20 8.23 -6.45
C GLU A 352 -18.61 8.72 -7.77
N VAL A 353 -18.10 7.78 -8.56
CA VAL A 353 -17.86 7.99 -9.99
C VAL A 353 -19.02 7.39 -10.77
N THR A 354 -19.68 8.21 -11.58
CA THR A 354 -20.68 7.76 -12.56
C THR A 354 -20.09 7.85 -13.95
N VAL A 355 -20.20 6.77 -14.73
CA VAL A 355 -19.53 6.67 -16.03
C VAL A 355 -20.57 6.67 -17.14
N GLY A 356 -20.42 7.57 -18.11
CA GLY A 356 -21.30 7.69 -19.27
C GLY A 356 -20.69 7.08 -20.53
N THR A 357 -21.11 7.58 -21.68
CA THR A 357 -20.62 7.12 -23.00
C THR A 357 -19.32 7.80 -23.41
N GLN A 358 -19.14 9.08 -23.07
CA GLN A 358 -17.96 9.88 -23.48
C GLN A 358 -17.33 10.64 -22.32
N THR A 359 -17.99 10.64 -21.16
CA THR A 359 -17.61 11.40 -19.97
C THR A 359 -17.82 10.52 -18.75
N PHE A 360 -17.19 10.90 -17.64
CA PHE A 360 -17.58 10.43 -16.31
C PHE A 360 -17.81 11.65 -15.41
N SER A 361 -18.62 11.50 -14.37
CA SER A 361 -18.86 12.54 -13.38
C SER A 361 -18.41 12.10 -12.00
N LEU A 362 -17.71 13.00 -11.32
CA LEU A 362 -17.39 12.90 -9.89
C LEU A 362 -18.56 13.50 -9.11
N VAL A 363 -19.24 12.69 -8.32
CA VAL A 363 -20.46 13.08 -7.60
C VAL A 363 -20.20 13.03 -6.09
N GLU A 364 -20.47 14.14 -5.40
CA GLU A 364 -20.47 14.25 -3.94
C GLU A 364 -21.75 14.98 -3.51
N GLY A 365 -22.75 14.23 -3.06
CA GLY A 365 -24.08 14.77 -2.77
C GLY A 365 -24.77 15.33 -4.03
N GLU A 366 -25.07 16.63 -4.06
CA GLU A 366 -25.71 17.30 -5.21
C GLU A 366 -24.69 17.95 -6.17
N LEU A 367 -23.41 17.95 -5.80
CA LEU A 367 -22.33 18.52 -6.62
C LEU A 367 -21.82 17.46 -7.58
N GLY A 368 -21.75 17.82 -8.87
CA GLY A 368 -21.21 16.97 -9.93
C GLY A 368 -20.15 17.70 -10.73
N ARG A 369 -18.99 17.06 -10.95
CA ARG A 369 -17.95 17.52 -11.87
C ARG A 369 -17.82 16.53 -13.02
N GLU A 370 -18.24 16.94 -14.22
CA GLU A 370 -18.13 16.12 -15.44
C GLU A 370 -16.75 16.27 -16.09
N ILE A 371 -16.19 15.15 -16.55
CA ILE A 371 -14.86 15.06 -17.14
C ILE A 371 -14.95 14.21 -18.43
N PRO A 372 -14.50 14.74 -19.59
CA PRO A 372 -14.48 13.98 -20.83
C PRO A 372 -13.43 12.88 -20.79
N PHE A 373 -13.69 11.76 -21.45
CA PHE A 373 -12.69 10.71 -21.62
C PHE A 373 -11.53 11.21 -22.46
N ASP A 374 -10.31 10.99 -21.98
CA ASP A 374 -9.13 10.99 -22.80
C ASP A 374 -8.90 9.58 -23.39
N PRO A 375 -8.70 9.44 -24.71
CA PRO A 375 -8.34 8.16 -25.33
C PRO A 375 -7.15 7.45 -24.67
N ILE A 376 -6.22 8.21 -24.07
CA ILE A 376 -5.02 7.66 -23.44
C ILE A 376 -5.35 6.80 -22.22
N TRP A 377 -6.47 7.06 -21.55
CA TRP A 377 -6.94 6.30 -20.38
C TRP A 377 -7.56 4.95 -20.75
N ARG A 378 -7.84 4.73 -22.05
CA ARG A 378 -8.40 3.47 -22.59
C ARG A 378 -9.66 2.99 -21.87
N LEU A 379 -10.47 3.94 -21.41
CA LEU A 379 -11.73 3.64 -20.70
C LEU A 379 -12.80 3.15 -21.68
N ARG A 380 -13.60 2.20 -21.21
CA ARG A 380 -14.82 1.74 -21.89
C ARG A 380 -16.03 2.44 -21.26
N PRO A 381 -17.03 2.82 -22.07
CA PRO A 381 -18.34 3.25 -21.57
C PRO A 381 -18.93 2.22 -20.60
N GLN A 382 -19.64 2.70 -19.59
CA GLN A 382 -20.38 1.84 -18.66
C GLN A 382 -21.82 2.33 -18.58
N THR A 383 -22.64 1.87 -19.51
CA THR A 383 -24.00 2.39 -19.71
C THR A 383 -25.06 1.70 -18.84
N ASP A 384 -24.63 0.85 -17.91
CA ASP A 384 -25.57 0.21 -17.00
C ASP A 384 -26.21 1.25 -16.09
N PRO A 385 -27.54 1.23 -15.92
CA PRO A 385 -28.23 2.23 -15.13
C PRO A 385 -27.74 2.17 -13.68
N THR A 386 -27.09 3.24 -13.23
CA THR A 386 -26.66 3.39 -11.85
C THR A 386 -27.92 3.41 -10.97
N LYS A 387 -28.04 2.44 -10.07
CA LYS A 387 -29.12 2.47 -9.07
C LYS A 387 -28.89 3.67 -8.17
N MET A 388 -29.88 4.55 -8.09
CA MET A 388 -29.90 5.64 -7.11
C MET A 388 -29.72 5.04 -5.71
N GLN A 389 -28.66 5.43 -5.03
CA GLN A 389 -28.43 5.01 -3.66
C GLN A 389 -29.45 5.71 -2.74
N PRO A 390 -29.91 5.03 -1.67
CA PRO A 390 -30.69 5.69 -0.64
C PRO A 390 -29.90 6.87 -0.06
N LYS A 391 -30.53 8.05 0.03
CA LYS A 391 -29.89 9.21 0.67
C LYS A 391 -29.60 8.90 2.14
N SER A 392 -28.39 9.19 2.57
CA SER A 392 -28.01 9.14 3.98
C SER A 392 -28.75 10.24 4.76
N PRO A 393 -29.02 10.06 6.06
CA PRO A 393 -29.70 11.07 6.87
C PRO A 393 -28.92 12.40 6.94
N PHE A 394 -27.58 12.29 6.93
CA PHE A 394 -26.65 13.41 6.90
C PHE A 394 -25.29 12.95 6.37
N THR A 395 -24.43 13.90 5.98
CA THR A 395 -23.07 13.65 5.49
C THR A 395 -22.04 13.78 6.61
N TRP A 396 -20.78 13.36 6.40
CA TRP A 396 -19.72 13.50 7.41
C TRP A 396 -19.49 14.95 7.88
N LYS A 397 -19.89 15.95 7.07
CA LYS A 397 -19.83 17.39 7.41
C LYS A 397 -20.77 17.75 8.56
N TRP A 398 -21.75 16.90 8.88
CA TRP A 398 -22.64 17.06 10.04
C TRP A 398 -21.89 17.25 11.35
N PHE A 399 -20.79 16.53 11.54
CA PHE A 399 -19.94 16.62 12.74
C PHE A 399 -19.27 17.99 12.92
N PHE A 400 -19.40 18.88 11.93
CA PHE A 400 -18.90 20.25 11.96
C PHE A 400 -20.02 21.27 11.71
N ASN A 401 -21.28 20.92 12.00
CA ASN A 401 -22.46 21.73 11.70
C ASN A 401 -22.57 22.14 10.21
N GLY A 402 -22.03 21.31 9.30
CA GLY A 402 -22.02 21.56 7.86
C GLY A 402 -20.79 22.31 7.35
N GLU A 403 -19.96 22.86 8.24
CA GLU A 403 -18.79 23.70 7.89
C GLU A 403 -17.50 23.06 8.43
N PRO A 404 -16.93 22.05 7.74
CA PRO A 404 -15.67 21.46 8.15
C PRO A 404 -14.54 22.49 8.11
N PRO A 405 -13.53 22.39 9.01
CA PRO A 405 -12.42 23.35 9.06
C PRO A 405 -11.62 23.34 7.77
N VAL A 406 -11.04 24.46 7.35
CA VAL A 406 -10.16 24.48 6.16
C VAL A 406 -8.83 23.83 6.51
N VAL A 407 -8.37 22.89 5.69
CA VAL A 407 -7.13 22.14 5.89
C VAL A 407 -6.26 22.11 4.64
N ASP A 408 -4.96 21.93 4.83
CA ASP A 408 -4.01 21.77 3.73
C ASP A 408 -4.13 20.36 3.12
N PRO A 409 -4.36 20.22 1.80
CA PRO A 409 -4.47 18.92 1.14
C PRO A 409 -3.26 18.01 1.32
N VAL A 410 -2.05 18.57 1.31
CA VAL A 410 -0.81 17.82 1.56
C VAL A 410 -0.79 17.37 3.01
N LYS A 411 -1.01 18.27 3.98
CA LYS A 411 -1.01 17.89 5.40
C LYS A 411 -2.05 16.80 5.72
N ALA A 412 -3.22 16.86 5.09
CA ALA A 412 -4.27 15.85 5.23
C ALA A 412 -3.80 14.44 4.81
N GLN A 413 -2.96 14.31 3.77
CA GLN A 413 -2.38 13.01 3.38
C GLN A 413 -1.43 12.45 4.44
N TYR A 414 -0.68 13.32 5.11
CA TYR A 414 0.28 12.97 6.17
C TYR A 414 -0.36 12.84 7.56
N THR A 415 -1.68 12.89 7.65
CA THR A 415 -2.41 12.79 8.91
C THR A 415 -2.51 11.33 9.35
N VAL A 416 -1.36 10.75 9.72
CA VAL A 416 -1.17 9.36 10.19
C VAL A 416 -0.19 9.37 11.35
N PRO A 417 -0.23 8.35 12.25
CA PRO A 417 0.81 8.18 13.26
C PRO A 417 2.17 7.93 12.62
N PHE A 418 3.16 8.78 12.90
CA PHE A 418 4.56 8.57 12.52
C PHE A 418 5.39 8.19 13.72
N TYR A 419 6.38 7.32 13.52
CA TYR A 419 7.30 6.89 14.55
C TYR A 419 8.71 7.34 14.18
N PRO A 420 9.43 8.06 15.06
CA PRO A 420 10.79 8.46 14.76
C PRO A 420 11.71 7.24 14.66
N GLU A 421 12.75 7.36 13.82
CA GLU A 421 13.83 6.38 13.84
C GLU A 421 14.76 6.62 15.02
N GLY A 422 15.31 5.53 15.57
CA GLY A 422 16.33 5.59 16.61
C GLY A 422 15.74 5.79 18.00
N ALA A 423 16.29 6.75 18.75
CA ALA A 423 16.00 6.97 20.17
C ALA A 423 15.28 8.31 20.44
N ALA A 424 14.75 8.95 19.41
CA ALA A 424 13.95 10.16 19.59
C ALA A 424 12.58 9.79 20.19
N ASP A 425 12.03 10.73 20.96
CA ASP A 425 10.73 10.55 21.61
C ASP A 425 9.61 10.48 20.57
N ILE A 426 8.67 9.57 20.79
CA ILE A 426 7.46 9.44 19.96
C ILE A 426 6.50 10.56 20.35
N ASP A 427 6.01 11.31 19.36
CA ASP A 427 5.02 12.36 19.58
C ASP A 427 3.74 11.80 20.22
N GLU A 428 3.13 12.59 21.11
CA GLU A 428 1.91 12.21 21.83
C GLU A 428 0.80 11.74 20.89
N SER A 429 0.60 12.45 19.77
CA SER A 429 -0.40 12.13 18.74
C SER A 429 -0.21 10.73 18.16
N SER A 430 1.04 10.30 17.96
CA SER A 430 1.40 8.98 17.44
C SER A 430 1.23 7.85 18.48
N LEU A 431 1.20 8.18 19.77
CA LEU A 431 0.96 7.23 20.86
C LEU A 431 -0.52 7.00 21.15
N GLN A 432 -1.40 7.92 20.78
CA GLN A 432 -2.84 7.85 21.07
C GLN A 432 -3.53 6.53 20.63
N PRO A 433 -3.22 5.91 19.48
CA PRO A 433 -3.74 4.57 19.14
C PRO A 433 -3.42 3.52 20.20
N MET A 434 -2.17 3.47 20.66
CA MET A 434 -1.74 2.52 21.69
C MET A 434 -2.39 2.81 23.03
N VAL A 435 -2.55 4.09 23.39
CA VAL A 435 -3.24 4.51 24.62
C VAL A 435 -4.70 4.07 24.59
N LEU A 436 -5.40 4.27 23.47
CA LEU A 436 -6.79 3.87 23.32
C LEU A 436 -6.98 2.35 23.40
N ASP A 437 -6.13 1.58 22.72
CA ASP A 437 -6.15 0.11 22.79
C ASP A 437 -5.93 -0.38 24.23
N GLN A 438 -4.97 0.22 24.95
CA GLN A 438 -4.71 -0.11 26.35
C GLN A 438 -5.89 0.25 27.26
N MET A 439 -6.56 1.38 27.02
CA MET A 439 -7.78 1.76 27.73
C MET A 439 -8.88 0.73 27.52
N PHE A 440 -9.14 0.31 26.27
CA PHE A 440 -10.14 -0.71 25.98
C PHE A 440 -9.80 -2.05 26.60
N HIS A 441 -8.54 -2.47 26.54
CA HIS A 441 -8.09 -3.69 27.21
C HIS A 441 -8.43 -3.67 28.71
N TYR A 442 -8.12 -2.59 29.43
CA TYR A 442 -8.46 -2.50 30.85
C TYR A 442 -9.97 -2.45 31.11
N MET A 443 -10.73 -1.84 30.20
CA MET A 443 -12.19 -1.80 30.29
C MET A 443 -12.81 -3.20 30.13
N GLU A 444 -12.34 -3.99 29.16
CA GLU A 444 -12.78 -5.37 28.92
C GLU A 444 -12.46 -6.29 30.10
N MET A 445 -11.34 -6.06 30.78
CA MET A 445 -10.93 -6.83 31.96
C MET A 445 -11.82 -6.61 33.19
N VAL A 446 -12.71 -5.62 33.19
CA VAL A 446 -13.63 -5.33 34.29
C VAL A 446 -15.02 -5.90 33.98
N PRO A 447 -15.49 -6.97 34.66
CA PRO A 447 -16.73 -7.66 34.29
C PRO A 447 -18.00 -6.81 34.29
N ALA A 448 -18.05 -5.78 35.15
CA ALA A 448 -19.20 -4.87 35.23
C ALA A 448 -19.14 -3.72 34.22
N MET A 449 -18.07 -3.60 33.42
CA MET A 449 -17.85 -2.46 32.53
C MET A 449 -18.91 -2.33 31.43
N PRO A 450 -19.34 -3.40 30.72
CA PRO A 450 -20.38 -3.27 29.69
C PRO A 450 -21.66 -2.62 30.23
N HIS A 451 -22.15 -3.08 31.37
CA HIS A 451 -23.32 -2.51 32.07
C HIS A 451 -23.10 -1.08 32.58
N ARG A 452 -21.85 -0.67 32.83
CA ARG A 452 -21.53 0.72 33.20
C ARG A 452 -21.53 1.62 31.97
N LEU A 453 -20.99 1.16 30.85
CA LEU A 453 -20.96 1.90 29.59
C LEU A 453 -22.37 2.14 29.04
N GLU A 454 -23.27 1.16 29.14
CA GLU A 454 -24.69 1.33 28.77
C GLU A 454 -25.40 2.48 29.50
N LYS A 455 -24.91 2.91 30.67
CA LYS A 455 -25.48 4.01 31.46
C LYS A 455 -24.91 5.38 31.09
N ILE A 456 -23.87 5.42 30.25
CA ILE A 456 -23.21 6.67 29.85
C ILE A 456 -24.00 7.29 28.70
N ASN A 457 -24.61 8.45 28.97
CA ASN A 457 -25.39 9.20 27.99
C ASN A 457 -24.65 10.41 27.41
N LYS A 458 -23.58 10.85 28.07
CA LYS A 458 -22.77 12.02 27.69
C LYS A 458 -21.29 11.69 27.76
N VAL A 459 -20.54 12.05 26.72
CA VAL A 459 -19.10 11.78 26.62
C VAL A 459 -18.39 13.05 26.14
N LEU A 460 -17.35 13.45 26.85
CA LEU A 460 -16.40 14.46 26.40
C LEU A 460 -15.14 13.74 25.89
N ILE A 461 -14.78 13.98 24.64
CA ILE A 461 -13.50 13.53 24.07
C ILE A 461 -12.63 14.77 23.89
N HIS A 462 -11.43 14.74 24.45
CA HIS A 462 -10.48 15.83 24.41
C HIS A 462 -9.07 15.24 24.27
N THR A 463 -8.23 15.85 23.42
CA THR A 463 -6.83 15.47 23.16
C THR A 463 -6.60 14.09 22.52
N PHE A 464 -7.62 13.48 21.93
CA PHE A 464 -7.53 12.18 21.23
C PHE A 464 -7.66 12.32 19.70
N ASP A 465 -7.15 13.42 19.15
CA ASP A 465 -7.32 13.84 17.75
C ASP A 465 -7.05 12.71 16.75
N THR A 466 -6.03 11.87 16.97
CA THR A 466 -5.66 10.82 16.01
C THR A 466 -6.59 9.60 16.02
N VAL A 467 -7.40 9.44 17.07
CA VAL A 467 -8.25 8.26 17.30
C VAL A 467 -9.72 8.60 17.60
N LEU A 468 -10.17 9.82 17.30
CA LEU A 468 -11.53 10.28 17.59
C LEU A 468 -12.62 9.30 17.12
N ALA A 469 -12.47 8.71 15.93
CA ALA A 469 -13.42 7.74 15.40
C ALA A 469 -13.48 6.46 16.24
N GLY A 470 -12.37 6.05 16.86
CA GLY A 470 -12.31 4.89 17.76
C GLY A 470 -12.91 5.16 19.13
N CYS A 471 -12.98 6.42 19.57
CA CYS A 471 -13.57 6.82 20.86
C CYS A 471 -15.11 6.90 20.84
N ILE A 472 -15.74 6.90 19.66
CA ILE A 472 -17.17 7.12 19.49
C ILE A 472 -17.88 5.79 19.21
N ASP A 473 -18.83 5.43 20.08
CA ASP A 473 -19.66 4.23 19.93
C ASP A 473 -20.88 4.56 19.06
N CYS A 474 -20.95 3.98 17.87
CA CYS A 474 -22.08 4.17 16.95
C CYS A 474 -23.19 3.14 17.14
N THR A 475 -23.08 2.20 18.08
CA THR A 475 -24.10 1.15 18.29
C THR A 475 -25.32 1.65 19.06
N GLN A 476 -25.18 2.75 19.79
CA GLN A 476 -26.24 3.39 20.57
C GLN A 476 -26.11 4.91 20.51
N GLU A 477 -27.24 5.60 20.68
CA GLU A 477 -27.27 7.06 20.69
C GLU A 477 -26.70 7.62 22.00
N ARG A 478 -25.73 8.53 21.91
CA ARG A 478 -25.19 9.30 23.06
C ARG A 478 -24.86 10.73 22.61
N GLU A 479 -24.79 11.64 23.58
CA GLU A 479 -24.32 13.01 23.36
C GLU A 479 -22.79 13.04 23.47
N TYR A 480 -22.11 13.30 22.36
CA TYR A 480 -20.66 13.43 22.29
C TYR A 480 -20.28 14.88 22.05
N THR A 481 -19.37 15.39 22.87
CA THR A 481 -18.67 16.67 22.64
C THR A 481 -17.22 16.37 22.34
N VAL A 482 -16.74 16.76 21.17
CA VAL A 482 -15.36 16.54 20.73
C VAL A 482 -14.60 17.86 20.71
N LEU A 483 -13.51 17.92 21.47
CA LEU A 483 -12.56 19.03 21.44
C LEU A 483 -11.30 18.56 20.72
N TYR A 484 -11.10 19.06 19.49
CA TYR A 484 -9.93 18.75 18.68
C TYR A 484 -8.98 19.96 18.58
N SER A 485 -7.68 19.69 18.47
CA SER A 485 -6.64 20.70 18.26
C SER A 485 -6.03 20.62 16.86
N ASP A 486 -6.05 19.45 16.22
CA ASP A 486 -5.61 19.23 14.85
C ASP A 486 -6.81 19.05 13.89
N PRO A 487 -7.09 20.04 13.02
CA PRO A 487 -8.21 20.00 12.08
C PRO A 487 -8.14 18.88 11.04
N GLU A 488 -6.94 18.52 10.58
CA GLU A 488 -6.75 17.44 9.60
C GLU A 488 -7.15 16.09 10.20
N PHE A 489 -6.69 15.80 11.43
CA PHE A 489 -7.07 14.60 12.16
C PHE A 489 -8.57 14.56 12.46
N ALA A 490 -9.18 15.71 12.81
CA ALA A 490 -10.61 15.82 13.03
C ALA A 490 -11.40 15.47 11.76
N GLN A 491 -11.04 16.03 10.60
CA GLN A 491 -11.69 15.70 9.33
C GLN A 491 -11.54 14.23 8.96
N LYS A 492 -10.32 13.68 9.06
CA LYS A 492 -10.05 12.27 8.72
C LYS A 492 -10.90 11.34 9.59
N ASN A 493 -10.95 11.59 10.90
CA ASN A 493 -11.74 10.78 11.82
C ASN A 493 -13.25 10.93 11.59
N ALA A 494 -13.73 12.14 11.31
CA ALA A 494 -15.13 12.36 10.92
C ALA A 494 -15.54 11.53 9.69
N GLN A 495 -14.68 11.50 8.66
CA GLN A 495 -14.90 10.69 7.46
C GLN A 495 -14.87 9.18 7.76
N LEU A 496 -13.93 8.71 8.58
CA LEU A 496 -13.81 7.31 9.01
C LEU A 496 -15.03 6.86 9.83
N LEU A 497 -15.44 7.66 10.81
CA LEU A 497 -16.60 7.41 11.66
C LEU A 497 -17.89 7.33 10.83
N TRP A 498 -18.08 8.29 9.92
CA TRP A 498 -19.24 8.29 9.03
C TRP A 498 -19.28 7.02 8.16
N ASN A 499 -18.17 6.67 7.52
CA ASN A 499 -18.07 5.46 6.69
C ASN A 499 -18.38 4.19 7.49
N TYR A 500 -17.81 4.08 8.69
CA TYR A 500 -18.02 2.95 9.58
C TYR A 500 -19.51 2.81 9.93
N ALA A 501 -20.16 3.88 10.37
CA ALA A 501 -21.57 3.87 10.75
C ALA A 501 -22.51 3.68 9.55
N ALA A 502 -22.22 4.30 8.40
CA ALA A 502 -22.99 4.15 7.16
C ALA A 502 -22.99 2.70 6.64
N SER A 503 -21.86 1.99 6.79
CA SER A 503 -21.73 0.59 6.40
C SER A 503 -22.53 -0.39 7.28
N ARG A 504 -23.00 0.06 8.44
CA ARG A 504 -23.74 -0.72 9.45
C ARG A 504 -25.15 -0.20 9.71
N ASP A 505 -25.61 0.77 8.90
CA ASP A 505 -26.89 1.46 9.07
C ASP A 505 -27.07 2.09 10.46
N GLN A 506 -25.97 2.61 11.03
CA GLN A 506 -25.88 3.16 12.39
C GLN A 506 -25.81 4.69 12.45
N LEU A 507 -25.92 5.39 11.31
CA LEU A 507 -25.75 6.85 11.25
C LEU A 507 -26.68 7.63 12.20
N LYS A 508 -27.92 7.19 12.40
CA LYS A 508 -28.87 7.87 13.29
C LYS A 508 -28.36 8.02 14.73
N ASN A 509 -27.54 7.08 15.20
CA ASN A 509 -27.00 7.11 16.55
C ASN A 509 -25.96 8.24 16.74
N LEU A 510 -25.49 8.84 15.65
CA LEU A 510 -24.46 9.88 15.66
C LEU A 510 -25.01 11.30 15.47
N GLU A 511 -26.34 11.49 15.49
CA GLU A 511 -26.97 12.81 15.35
C GLU A 511 -26.54 13.81 16.45
N LYS A 512 -26.15 13.29 17.63
CA LYS A 512 -25.71 14.07 18.79
C LYS A 512 -24.19 14.10 18.99
N VAL A 513 -23.43 13.88 17.92
CA VAL A 513 -21.97 14.06 17.89
C VAL A 513 -21.67 15.45 17.33
N SER A 514 -20.97 16.27 18.13
CA SER A 514 -20.57 17.64 17.77
C SER A 514 -19.14 17.96 18.14
#